data_AF-A0A3S4PXS8-F1
#
_entry.id   AF-A0A3S4PXS8-F1
#
_cell.length_a   1.000
_cell.length_b   1.000
_cell.length_c   1.000
_cell.angle_alpha   90.00
_cell.angle_beta   90.00
_cell.angle_gamma   90.00
#
_symmetry.space_group_name_H-M   'P 1'
#
loop_
_entity.id
_entity.type
_entity.pdbx_description
1 polymer ?
#
loop_
_entity_poly.entity_id
_entity_poly.type
_entity_poly.pdbx_seq_one_letter_code
_entity_poly.pdbx_strand_id
1 'polypeptide(L)'
;MLEDTEKSYHAKVWSESAVFDNRLIFGDNLLSLKALEQEFTGKVKCVFIEPPFNTGSAFEHYDDGVEHSIWMGLMRDRLEIIKRLLSDDGSLWITIDDNEAHYLKVLCDEVFGRRNFVVNAIWVKKSAPQNDAKLIMY
;
A
#
# COMPACT_ATOMS: atom_id res chain seq x y z
N MET A 1 20.20 -0.48 5.81
CA MET A 1 19.30 -0.62 6.97
C MET A 1 20.06 -1.38 8.04
N LEU A 2 20.02 -0.92 9.29
CA LEU A 2 20.57 -1.68 10.42
C LEU A 2 19.39 -2.40 11.08
N GLU A 3 19.51 -3.71 11.27
CA GLU A 3 18.50 -4.51 11.97
C GLU A 3 18.50 -4.18 13.47
N ASP A 4 17.31 -4.00 14.05
CA ASP A 4 17.11 -3.90 15.50
C ASP A 4 16.71 -5.30 16.01
N THR A 5 17.71 -6.03 16.51
CA THR A 5 17.55 -7.43 16.94
C THR A 5 16.55 -7.59 18.08
N GLU A 6 16.27 -6.54 18.86
CA GLU A 6 15.28 -6.59 19.94
C GLU A 6 13.83 -6.58 19.43
N LYS A 7 13.60 -6.17 18.17
CA LYS A 7 12.28 -6.08 17.53
C LYS A 7 12.06 -7.12 16.43
N SER A 8 13.08 -7.93 16.14
CA SER A 8 13.01 -9.05 15.20
C SER A 8 12.31 -10.26 15.84
N TYR A 9 11.17 -10.65 15.28
CA TYR A 9 10.48 -11.89 15.67
C TYR A 9 11.02 -13.06 14.87
N HIS A 10 11.85 -13.90 15.49
CA HIS A 10 12.24 -15.20 14.94
C HIS A 10 11.24 -16.28 15.37
N ALA A 11 10.99 -17.28 14.52
CA ALA A 11 10.15 -18.41 14.90
C ALA A 11 10.76 -19.19 16.08
N LYS A 12 9.93 -19.71 16.99
CA LYS A 12 10.34 -20.44 18.21
C LYS A 12 11.18 -21.70 17.96
N VAL A 13 11.19 -22.23 16.74
CA VAL A 13 11.93 -23.45 16.38
C VAL A 13 13.06 -23.05 15.44
N TRP A 14 14.28 -23.05 15.97
CA TRP A 14 15.51 -22.93 15.21
C TRP A 14 15.79 -24.27 14.51
N SER A 15 16.03 -24.26 13.20
CA SER A 15 16.70 -25.36 12.48
C SER A 15 17.80 -24.77 11.61
N GLU A 16 18.98 -25.39 11.56
CA GLU A 16 20.12 -24.92 10.74
C GLU A 16 19.81 -24.79 9.24
N SER A 17 18.72 -25.41 8.78
CA SER A 17 18.21 -25.33 7.40
C SER A 17 17.13 -24.27 7.17
N ALA A 18 16.68 -23.55 8.21
CA ALA A 18 15.65 -22.52 8.07
C ALA A 18 16.30 -21.20 7.63
N VAL A 19 16.08 -20.84 6.36
CA VAL A 19 16.47 -19.52 5.84
C VAL A 19 15.39 -18.52 6.24
N PHE A 20 15.74 -17.58 7.11
CA PHE A 20 14.89 -16.45 7.48
C PHE A 20 15.36 -15.21 6.72
N ASP A 21 14.56 -14.71 5.77
CA ASP A 21 14.86 -13.51 4.97
C ASP A 21 13.71 -12.47 5.04
N ASN A 22 12.81 -12.61 6.02
CA ASN A 22 11.75 -11.63 6.26
C ASN A 22 12.33 -10.40 6.96
N ARG A 23 11.97 -9.20 6.49
CA ARG A 23 12.44 -7.94 7.06
C ARG A 23 11.26 -7.11 7.55
N LEU A 24 11.34 -6.63 8.79
CA LEU A 24 10.45 -5.61 9.34
C LEU A 24 11.21 -4.28 9.39
N ILE A 25 10.66 -3.26 8.76
CA ILE A 25 11.30 -1.94 8.65
C ILE A 25 10.40 -0.93 9.35
N PHE A 26 10.93 -0.29 10.40
CA PHE A 26 10.25 0.79 11.10
C PHE A 26 10.79 2.15 10.62
N GLY A 27 9.89 2.99 10.11
CA GLY A 27 10.21 4.34 9.67
C GLY A 27 9.25 4.85 8.60
N ASP A 28 9.56 6.02 8.05
CA ASP A 28 8.84 6.54 6.89
C ASP A 28 8.99 5.59 5.70
N ASN A 29 7.86 5.24 5.09
CA ASN A 29 7.83 4.25 4.01
C ASN A 29 8.48 4.76 2.73
N LEU A 30 8.52 6.07 2.46
CA LEU A 30 9.14 6.61 1.25
C LEU A 30 10.66 6.43 1.33
N LEU A 31 11.27 6.77 2.47
CA LEU A 31 12.70 6.54 2.70
C LEU A 31 13.03 5.04 2.72
N SER A 32 12.17 4.23 3.32
CA SER A 32 12.33 2.77 3.37
C SER A 32 12.31 2.15 1.97
N LEU A 33 11.33 2.54 1.14
CA LEU A 33 11.22 2.11 -0.26
C LEU A 33 12.46 2.52 -1.08
N LYS A 34 12.95 3.76 -0.94
CA LYS A 34 14.18 4.22 -1.62
C LYS A 34 15.39 3.38 -1.24
N ALA A 35 15.53 3.03 0.05
CA ALA A 35 16.63 2.20 0.51
C ALA A 35 16.55 0.75 -0.01
N LEU A 36 15.35 0.22 -0.25
CA LEU A 36 15.16 -1.12 -0.84
C LEU A 36 15.60 -1.18 -2.31
N GLU A 37 15.60 -0.07 -3.04
CA GLU A 37 15.98 -0.05 -4.47
C GLU A 37 17.39 -0.59 -4.71
N GLN A 38 18.32 -0.37 -3.78
CA GLN A 38 19.71 -0.83 -3.90
C GLN A 38 19.80 -2.36 -4.09
N GLU A 39 18.89 -3.12 -3.47
CA GLU A 39 18.94 -4.57 -3.44
C GLU A 39 17.81 -5.22 -4.25
N PHE A 40 16.62 -4.60 -4.28
CA PHE A 40 15.37 -5.22 -4.73
C PHE A 40 14.79 -4.66 -6.04
N THR A 41 15.48 -3.74 -6.72
CA THR A 41 15.04 -3.25 -8.04
C THR A 41 14.78 -4.42 -9.00
N GLY A 42 13.56 -4.47 -9.57
CA GLY A 42 13.13 -5.50 -10.51
C GLY A 42 12.94 -6.90 -9.90
N LYS A 43 12.95 -7.06 -8.56
CA LYS A 43 12.92 -8.37 -7.90
C LYS A 43 11.63 -8.65 -7.15
N VAL A 44 10.81 -7.64 -6.86
CA VAL A 44 9.61 -7.82 -6.05
C VAL A 44 8.48 -8.42 -6.90
N LYS A 45 7.96 -9.58 -6.47
CA LYS A 45 6.87 -10.28 -7.16
C LYS A 45 5.49 -9.73 -6.83
N CYS A 46 5.28 -9.32 -5.60
CA CYS A 46 3.98 -8.84 -5.15
C CYS A 46 4.16 -7.70 -4.15
N VAL A 47 3.40 -6.63 -4.35
CA VAL A 47 3.26 -5.53 -3.41
C VAL A 47 1.79 -5.41 -3.04
N PHE A 48 1.50 -5.29 -1.76
CA PHE A 48 0.15 -5.05 -1.24
C PHE A 48 0.22 -3.84 -0.31
N ILE A 49 -0.63 -2.83 -0.56
CA ILE A 49 -0.68 -1.61 0.25
C ILE A 49 -2.12 -1.21 0.58
N GLU A 50 -2.28 -0.62 1.76
CA GLU A 50 -3.51 0.00 2.25
C GLU A 50 -3.18 1.44 2.64
N PRO A 51 -3.11 2.38 1.67
CA PRO A 51 -2.84 3.78 1.95
C PRO A 51 -4.00 4.42 2.74
N PRO A 52 -3.82 5.60 3.34
CA PRO A 52 -4.93 6.40 3.88
C PRO A 52 -5.99 6.65 2.81
N PHE A 53 -7.27 6.42 3.14
CA PHE A 53 -8.37 6.54 2.18
C PHE A 53 -8.82 8.00 1.96
N ASN A 54 -8.24 8.92 2.73
CA ASN A 54 -8.55 10.35 2.71
C ASN A 54 -9.99 10.67 3.12
N THR A 55 -10.50 9.97 4.14
CA THR A 55 -11.92 10.09 4.56
C THR A 55 -12.19 11.29 5.46
N GLY A 56 -11.15 11.92 6.01
CA GLY A 56 -11.27 12.95 7.04
C GLY A 56 -11.38 12.39 8.46
N SER A 57 -11.11 11.09 8.65
CA SER A 57 -11.19 10.45 9.96
C SER A 57 -9.97 10.79 10.82
N ALA A 58 -10.16 10.83 12.13
CA ALA A 58 -9.04 11.05 13.05
C ALA A 58 -8.32 9.73 13.36
N PHE A 59 -7.03 9.65 13.03
CA PHE A 59 -6.14 8.54 13.39
C PHE A 59 -4.96 9.05 14.22
N GLU A 60 -4.33 8.16 15.01
CA GLU A 60 -3.21 8.54 15.89
C GLU A 60 -1.87 8.69 15.14
N HIS A 61 -1.70 7.98 14.02
CA HIS A 61 -0.38 7.78 13.40
C HIS A 61 -0.23 8.39 12.01
N TYR A 62 -1.31 8.92 11.42
CA TYR A 62 -1.29 9.58 10.12
C TYR A 62 -2.47 10.53 9.97
N ASP A 63 -2.30 11.52 9.11
CA ASP A 63 -3.37 12.45 8.73
C ASP A 63 -4.25 11.81 7.63
N ASP A 64 -5.54 11.71 7.90
CA ASP A 64 -6.56 11.27 6.94
C ASP A 64 -7.53 12.44 6.70
N GLY A 65 -7.56 12.97 5.48
CA GLY A 65 -8.22 14.24 5.16
C GLY A 65 -7.26 15.36 4.75
N VAL A 66 -6.13 15.02 4.14
CA VAL A 66 -5.24 16.01 3.53
C VAL A 66 -5.85 16.53 2.21
N GLU A 67 -5.40 17.69 1.76
CA GLU A 67 -5.84 18.22 0.47
C GLU A 67 -5.50 17.25 -0.67
N HIS A 68 -6.40 17.10 -1.63
CA HIS A 68 -6.34 16.08 -2.67
C HIS A 68 -5.02 16.09 -3.46
N SER A 69 -4.50 17.26 -3.85
CA SER A 69 -3.22 17.34 -4.57
C SER A 69 -2.03 16.89 -3.71
N ILE A 70 -2.10 17.11 -2.39
CA ILE A 70 -1.10 16.59 -1.43
C ILE A 70 -1.19 15.06 -1.37
N TRP A 71 -2.39 14.48 -1.22
CA TRP A 71 -2.59 13.03 -1.23
C TRP A 71 -2.02 12.41 -2.51
N MET A 72 -2.29 13.05 -3.66
CA MET A 72 -1.81 12.60 -4.95
C MET A 72 -0.29 12.66 -5.09
N GLY A 73 0.34 13.71 -4.58
CA GLY A 73 1.80 13.82 -4.51
C GLY A 73 2.41 12.71 -3.65
N LEU A 74 1.85 12.47 -2.46
CA LEU A 74 2.31 11.43 -1.54
C LEU A 74 2.22 10.03 -2.18
N MET A 75 1.13 9.74 -2.89
CA MET A 75 0.97 8.45 -3.57
C MET A 75 1.89 8.30 -4.78
N ARG A 76 2.06 9.34 -5.59
CA ARG A 76 2.93 9.33 -6.77
C ARG A 76 4.35 8.91 -6.41
N ASP A 77 4.95 9.58 -5.43
CA ASP A 77 6.33 9.33 -5.01
C ASP A 77 6.57 7.86 -4.64
N ARG A 78 5.58 7.23 -3.99
CA ARG A 78 5.64 5.83 -3.56
C ARG A 78 5.41 4.86 -4.71
N LEU A 79 4.42 5.13 -5.56
CA LEU A 79 4.09 4.28 -6.70
C LEU A 79 5.24 4.22 -7.72
N GLU A 80 5.96 5.33 -7.93
CA GLU A 80 7.13 5.35 -8.81
C GLU A 80 8.26 4.45 -8.31
N ILE A 81 8.52 4.42 -7.00
CA ILE A 81 9.53 3.51 -6.42
C ILE A 81 9.03 2.07 -6.49
N ILE A 82 7.77 1.83 -6.13
CA ILE A 82 7.14 0.50 -6.23
C ILE A 82 7.27 -0.04 -7.67
N LYS A 83 7.05 0.79 -8.69
CA LYS A 83 7.22 0.40 -10.10
C LYS A 83 8.63 -0.10 -10.42
N ARG A 84 9.66 0.52 -9.83
CA ARG A 84 11.07 0.13 -10.02
C ARG A 84 11.43 -1.13 -9.23
N LEU A 85 10.82 -1.32 -8.05
CA LEU A 85 11.02 -2.53 -7.25
C LEU A 85 10.35 -3.76 -7.86
N LEU A 86 9.19 -3.60 -8.50
CA LEU A 86 8.45 -4.70 -9.13
C LEU A 86 9.25 -5.34 -10.27
N SER A 87 9.28 -6.67 -10.26
CA SER A 87 9.65 -7.48 -11.43
C SER A 87 8.68 -7.30 -12.60
N ASP A 88 9.10 -7.68 -13.81
CA ASP A 88 8.29 -7.51 -15.03
C ASP A 88 6.97 -8.30 -15.00
N ASP A 89 6.93 -9.42 -14.26
CA ASP A 89 5.74 -10.24 -14.02
C ASP A 89 5.14 -10.04 -12.61
N GLY A 90 5.53 -8.97 -11.92
CA GLY A 90 5.05 -8.63 -10.58
C GLY A 90 3.69 -7.94 -10.58
N SER A 91 2.99 -8.02 -9.45
CA SER A 91 1.67 -7.39 -9.26
C SER A 91 1.66 -6.41 -8.08
N LEU A 92 0.93 -5.30 -8.24
CA LEU A 92 0.58 -4.37 -7.17
C LEU A 92 -0.91 -4.47 -6.86
N TRP A 93 -1.23 -4.61 -5.58
CA TRP A 93 -2.58 -4.61 -5.05
C TRP A 93 -2.74 -3.44 -4.09
N ILE A 94 -3.77 -2.63 -4.30
CA ILE A 94 -4.07 -1.46 -3.48
C ILE A 94 -5.50 -1.56 -2.99
N THR A 95 -5.71 -1.52 -1.68
CA THR A 95 -7.04 -1.33 -1.10
C THR A 95 -7.33 0.16 -0.97
N ILE A 96 -8.54 0.56 -1.35
CA ILE A 96 -8.98 1.96 -1.34
C ILE A 96 -10.51 1.99 -1.28
N ASP A 97 -11.09 3.10 -0.82
CA ASP A 97 -12.52 3.38 -0.94
C ASP A 97 -12.83 4.37 -2.06
N ASP A 98 -14.09 4.78 -2.15
CA ASP A 98 -14.60 5.62 -3.24
C ASP A 98 -14.06 7.07 -3.21
N ASN A 99 -13.45 7.54 -2.13
CA ASN A 99 -12.95 8.92 -2.04
C ASN A 99 -11.82 9.18 -3.04
N GLU A 100 -10.87 8.25 -3.13
CA GLU A 100 -9.66 8.42 -3.94
C GLU A 100 -9.49 7.36 -5.05
N ALA A 101 -10.36 6.34 -5.12
CA ALA A 101 -10.23 5.22 -6.06
C ALA A 101 -10.03 5.64 -7.52
N HIS A 102 -10.83 6.59 -8.01
CA HIS A 102 -10.78 7.01 -9.41
C HIS A 102 -9.49 7.79 -9.74
N TYR A 103 -9.05 8.65 -8.83
CA TYR A 103 -7.84 9.45 -9.00
C TYR A 103 -6.60 8.59 -8.88
N LEU A 104 -6.57 7.68 -7.90
CA LEU A 104 -5.54 6.65 -7.75
C LEU A 104 -5.44 5.81 -9.02
N LYS A 105 -6.57 5.39 -9.61
CA LYS A 105 -6.58 4.63 -10.85
C LYS A 105 -5.95 5.39 -12.02
N VAL A 106 -6.22 6.69 -12.13
CA VAL A 106 -5.60 7.54 -13.16
C VAL A 106 -4.09 7.69 -12.92
N LEU A 107 -3.68 7.90 -11.67
CA LEU A 107 -2.27 7.94 -11.31
C LEU A 107 -1.56 6.61 -11.61
N CYS A 108 -2.20 5.48 -11.31
CA CYS A 108 -1.67 4.16 -11.65
C CYS A 108 -1.54 3.96 -13.17
N ASP A 109 -2.48 4.47 -13.96
CA ASP A 109 -2.37 4.43 -15.43
C ASP A 109 -1.17 5.22 -15.94
N GLU A 110 -0.84 6.33 -15.28
CA GLU A 110 0.32 7.15 -15.60
C GLU A 110 1.63 6.44 -15.24
N VAL A 111 1.74 5.90 -14.02
CA VAL A 111 2.97 5.30 -13.50
C VAL A 111 3.24 3.91 -14.07
N PHE A 112 2.20 3.07 -14.17
CA PHE A 112 2.34 1.67 -14.57
C PHE A 112 1.95 1.43 -16.04
N GLY A 113 1.31 2.40 -16.69
CA GLY A 113 0.79 2.27 -18.04
C GLY A 113 -0.59 1.60 -18.06
N ARG A 114 -1.58 2.27 -18.69
CA ARG A 114 -2.98 1.83 -18.74
C ARG A 114 -3.22 0.38 -19.19
N ARG A 115 -2.37 -0.15 -20.07
CA ARG A 115 -2.49 -1.53 -20.59
C ARG A 115 -2.18 -2.61 -19.54
N ASN A 116 -1.49 -2.23 -18.47
CA ASN A 116 -1.09 -3.15 -17.40
C ASN A 116 -2.14 -3.24 -16.29
N PHE A 117 -3.25 -2.51 -16.40
CA PHE A 117 -4.37 -2.68 -15.49
C PHE A 117 -5.02 -4.05 -15.70
N VAL A 118 -5.16 -4.81 -14.60
CA VAL A 118 -5.72 -6.16 -14.63
C VAL A 118 -7.20 -6.16 -14.25
N VAL A 119 -7.54 -5.71 -13.03
CA VAL A 119 -8.90 -5.84 -12.49
C VAL A 119 -9.11 -4.93 -11.28
N ASN A 120 -10.39 -4.63 -10.98
CA ASN A 120 -10.83 -4.12 -9.67
C ASN A 120 -11.53 -5.24 -8.91
N ALA A 121 -11.08 -5.55 -7.70
CA ALA A 121 -11.75 -6.49 -6.81
C ALA A 121 -12.64 -5.72 -5.83
N ILE A 122 -13.94 -6.03 -5.81
CA ILE A 122 -14.90 -5.38 -4.90
C ILE A 122 -14.96 -6.19 -3.60
N TRP A 123 -14.63 -5.56 -2.48
CA TRP A 123 -14.76 -6.15 -1.16
C TRP A 123 -16.01 -5.63 -0.44
N VAL A 124 -16.98 -6.52 -0.22
CA VAL A 124 -18.23 -6.19 0.47
C VAL A 124 -18.10 -6.49 1.95
N LYS A 125 -17.95 -5.44 2.78
CA LYS A 125 -17.83 -5.57 4.24
C LYS A 125 -19.16 -5.88 4.95
N LYS A 126 -20.29 -5.46 4.38
CA LYS A 126 -21.65 -5.71 4.90
C LYS A 126 -22.57 -6.15 3.77
N SER A 127 -23.24 -7.29 3.96
CA SER A 127 -24.12 -7.93 2.96
C SER A 127 -25.58 -7.43 2.99
N ALA A 128 -25.96 -6.64 3.98
CA ALA A 128 -27.29 -6.03 4.09
C ALA A 128 -27.19 -4.61 4.69
N PRO A 129 -28.02 -3.64 4.25
CA PRO A 129 -28.13 -2.36 4.91
C PRO A 129 -28.59 -2.56 6.36
N GLN A 130 -27.95 -1.87 7.30
CA GLN A 130 -28.52 -1.73 8.63
C GLN A 130 -29.80 -0.92 8.48
N ASN A 131 -30.89 -1.38 9.08
CA ASN A 131 -32.14 -0.62 9.13
C ASN A 131 -32.01 0.50 10.17
N ASP A 132 -31.10 1.44 9.93
CA ASP A 132 -31.00 2.70 10.65
C ASP A 132 -31.70 3.79 9.85
N ALA A 133 -32.73 4.40 10.45
CA ALA A 133 -33.65 5.33 9.81
C ALA A 133 -33.01 6.71 9.50
N LYS A 134 -31.82 6.77 8.91
CA LYS A 134 -31.06 8.01 8.69
C LYS A 134 -30.75 8.36 7.23
N LEU A 135 -31.33 7.67 6.24
CA LEU A 135 -31.16 8.03 4.83
C LEU A 135 -32.51 8.38 4.18
N ILE A 136 -32.95 9.62 4.42
CA ILE A 136 -33.66 10.42 3.42
C ILE A 136 -32.99 11.79 3.45
N MET A 137 -32.24 12.14 2.41
CA MET A 137 -32.10 13.53 1.94
C MET A 137 -31.74 13.51 0.45
N TYR A 138 -32.33 14.47 -0.26
CA TYR A 138 -32.35 14.69 -1.71
C TYR A 138 -30.99 15.05 -2.32
#